data_AF-A0AAF0IBP1-F1
#
_entry.id   AF-A0AAF0IBP1-F1
#
_cell.length_a   1.000
_cell.length_b   1.000
_cell.length_c   1.000
_cell.angle_alpha   90.00
_cell.angle_beta   90.00
_cell.angle_gamma   90.00
#
_symmetry.space_group_name_H-M   'P 1'
#
loop_
_entity.id
_entity.type
_entity.pdbx_description
1 polymer ?
#
loop_
_entity_poly.entity_id
_entity_poly.type
_entity_poly.pdbx_seq_one_letter_code
_entity_poly.pdbx_strand_id
1 'polypeptide(L)'
;MEKNKIVSNPAFKIVLTALNMGLYAVVGLLTYFGITVGGIKFWPAVIVPATFSVLFGPFIGGVGAAGGIFIADLLTHGDALLSLSVGCTSNFTAFFILGWLTYNKYTVKRYLLSATGSLLIGSGIIGLGLFLWTQLFTLPGQPFAPWTWVAALTYFGWTFLSEIPFLLIIVPPIIKAVKHALPGVFTSES
;
A
#
# COMPACT_ATOMS: atom_id res chain seq x y z
N MET A 1 -23.14 11.95 -8.42
CA MET A 1 -24.16 11.10 -7.74
C MET A 1 -24.01 9.62 -8.05
N GLU A 2 -23.43 9.26 -9.21
CA GLU A 2 -23.28 7.87 -9.68
C GLU A 2 -22.13 7.10 -8.99
N LYS A 3 -20.95 7.72 -8.83
CA LYS A 3 -19.81 7.15 -8.08
C LYS A 3 -20.18 6.62 -6.70
N ASN A 4 -20.89 7.42 -5.90
CA ASN A 4 -21.26 7.01 -4.55
C ASN A 4 -22.30 5.87 -4.56
N LYS A 5 -23.18 5.78 -5.57
CA LYS A 5 -24.11 4.65 -5.76
C LYS A 5 -23.38 3.38 -6.18
N ILE A 6 -22.39 3.51 -7.07
CA ILE A 6 -21.56 2.40 -7.55
C ILE A 6 -20.71 1.85 -6.40
N VAL A 7 -19.98 2.73 -5.70
CA VAL A 7 -19.15 2.33 -4.57
C VAL A 7 -19.98 1.93 -3.36
N SER A 8 -21.25 2.35 -3.21
CA SER A 8 -22.10 1.85 -2.12
C SER A 8 -22.62 0.43 -2.36
N ASN A 9 -22.60 -0.07 -3.59
CA ASN A 9 -23.01 -1.43 -3.91
C ASN A 9 -21.99 -2.45 -3.35
N PRO A 10 -22.41 -3.38 -2.46
CA PRO A 10 -21.50 -4.37 -1.87
C PRO A 10 -20.76 -5.22 -2.90
N ALA A 11 -21.42 -5.66 -3.98
CA ALA A 11 -20.79 -6.47 -5.01
C ALA A 11 -19.67 -5.71 -5.72
N PHE A 12 -19.89 -4.43 -6.01
CA PHE A 12 -18.88 -3.59 -6.67
C PHE A 12 -17.67 -3.31 -5.75
N LYS A 13 -17.91 -3.09 -4.45
CA LYS A 13 -16.82 -2.98 -3.47
C LYS A 13 -15.95 -4.23 -3.44
N ILE A 14 -16.57 -5.41 -3.45
CA ILE A 14 -15.86 -6.69 -3.45
C ILE A 14 -15.00 -6.83 -4.71
N VAL A 15 -15.59 -6.57 -5.89
CA VAL A 15 -14.87 -6.64 -7.17
C VAL A 15 -13.68 -5.69 -7.19
N LEU A 16 -13.86 -4.42 -6.83
CA LEU A 16 -12.75 -3.46 -6.80
C LEU A 16 -11.67 -3.83 -5.78
N THR A 17 -12.06 -4.37 -4.63
CA THR A 17 -11.09 -4.80 -3.61
C THR A 17 -10.28 -5.99 -4.11
N ALA A 18 -10.93 -6.97 -4.75
CA ALA A 18 -10.25 -8.12 -5.34
C ALA A 18 -9.34 -7.71 -6.52
N LEU A 19 -9.77 -6.76 -7.35
CA LEU A 19 -8.94 -6.19 -8.42
C LEU A 19 -7.71 -5.47 -7.86
N ASN A 20 -7.88 -4.63 -6.84
CA ASN A 20 -6.76 -3.97 -6.16
C ASN A 20 -5.78 -5.02 -5.61
N MET A 21 -6.30 -6.02 -4.90
CA MET A 21 -5.52 -7.11 -4.32
C MET A 21 -4.69 -7.87 -5.37
N GLY A 22 -5.34 -8.31 -6.44
CA GLY A 22 -4.67 -9.05 -7.52
C GLY A 22 -3.66 -8.21 -8.28
N LEU A 23 -4.03 -6.98 -8.66
CA LEU A 23 -3.12 -6.07 -9.37
C LEU A 23 -1.92 -5.70 -8.50
N TYR A 24 -2.13 -5.44 -7.21
CA TYR A 24 -1.04 -5.08 -6.31
C TYR A 24 -0.03 -6.23 -6.16
N ALA A 25 -0.52 -7.46 -6.00
CA ALA A 25 0.33 -8.64 -5.95
C ALA A 25 1.10 -8.84 -7.27
N VAL A 26 0.41 -8.82 -8.42
CA VAL A 26 1.02 -9.04 -9.74
C VAL A 26 2.05 -7.96 -10.07
N VAL A 27 1.69 -6.69 -9.95
CA VAL A 27 2.61 -5.58 -10.21
C VAL A 27 3.80 -5.66 -9.25
N GLY A 28 3.56 -5.98 -7.98
CA GLY A 28 4.60 -6.21 -6.98
C GLY A 28 5.63 -7.25 -7.43
N LEU A 29 5.16 -8.45 -7.78
CA LEU A 29 6.00 -9.55 -8.25
C LEU A 29 6.77 -9.22 -9.54
N LEU A 30 6.22 -8.39 -10.42
CA LEU A 30 6.88 -7.99 -11.66
C LEU A 30 7.89 -6.85 -11.49
N THR A 31 7.78 -6.05 -10.43
CA THR A 31 8.51 -4.77 -10.29
C THR A 31 9.41 -4.68 -9.07
N TYR A 32 9.48 -5.71 -8.22
CA TYR A 32 10.43 -5.72 -7.09
C TYR A 32 11.87 -6.03 -7.51
N PHE A 33 12.07 -6.58 -8.72
CA PHE A 33 13.36 -6.86 -9.35
C PHE A 33 14.35 -7.68 -8.50
N GLY A 34 13.88 -8.39 -7.47
CA GLY A 34 14.76 -9.05 -6.50
C GLY A 34 15.50 -8.08 -5.56
N ILE A 35 15.25 -6.78 -5.65
CA ILE A 35 15.94 -5.78 -4.84
C ILE A 35 15.33 -5.77 -3.45
N THR A 36 16.15 -6.07 -2.44
CA THR A 36 15.76 -6.02 -1.04
C THR A 36 16.87 -5.41 -0.19
N VAL A 37 16.51 -4.72 0.88
CA VAL A 37 17.43 -4.31 1.94
C VAL A 37 16.97 -5.01 3.21
N GLY A 38 17.80 -5.92 3.73
CA GLY A 38 17.53 -6.71 4.93
C GLY A 38 16.20 -7.46 4.91
N GLY A 39 15.84 -8.01 3.76
CA GLY A 39 14.58 -8.76 3.55
C GLY A 39 13.38 -7.90 3.18
N ILE A 40 13.48 -6.56 3.23
CA ILE A 40 12.40 -5.67 2.82
C ILE A 40 12.53 -5.33 1.34
N LYS A 41 11.46 -5.59 0.61
CA LYS A 41 11.40 -5.47 -0.85
C LYS A 41 11.36 -4.01 -1.29
N PHE A 42 12.02 -3.71 -2.39
CA PHE A 42 11.74 -2.51 -3.18
C PHE A 42 10.34 -2.64 -3.79
N TRP A 43 9.41 -1.75 -3.47
CA TRP A 43 7.99 -2.01 -3.75
C TRP A 43 7.28 -0.85 -4.48
N PRO A 44 7.65 -0.54 -5.74
CA PRO A 44 7.00 0.54 -6.51
C PRO A 44 5.52 0.24 -6.79
N ALA A 45 5.07 -1.01 -6.61
CA ALA A 45 3.69 -1.44 -6.78
C ALA A 45 2.69 -0.74 -5.86
N VAL A 46 3.15 -0.02 -4.82
CA VAL A 46 2.30 0.82 -3.94
C VAL A 46 1.44 1.83 -4.70
N ILE A 47 1.78 2.15 -5.95
CA ILE A 47 0.96 2.97 -6.85
C ILE A 47 -0.43 2.39 -7.07
N VAL A 48 -0.58 1.06 -7.04
CA VAL A 48 -1.87 0.37 -7.27
C VAL A 48 -2.82 0.65 -6.11
N PRO A 49 -2.54 0.24 -4.85
CA PRO A 49 -3.44 0.51 -3.75
C PRO A 49 -3.63 2.00 -3.50
N ALA A 50 -2.61 2.84 -3.72
CA ALA A 50 -2.77 4.29 -3.63
C ALA A 50 -3.83 4.83 -4.62
N THR A 51 -3.78 4.38 -5.87
CA THR A 51 -4.76 4.77 -6.89
C THR A 51 -6.17 4.33 -6.48
N PHE A 52 -6.32 3.08 -6.02
CA PHE A 52 -7.62 2.56 -5.57
C PHE A 52 -8.15 3.28 -4.33
N SER A 53 -7.29 3.60 -3.36
CA SER A 53 -7.62 4.40 -2.18
C SER A 53 -8.21 5.75 -2.55
N VAL A 54 -7.57 6.47 -3.47
CA VAL A 54 -7.99 7.82 -3.87
C VAL A 54 -9.28 7.78 -4.69
N LEU A 55 -9.37 6.84 -5.65
CA LEU A 55 -10.48 6.78 -6.57
C LEU A 55 -11.73 6.15 -5.94
N PHE A 56 -11.58 5.10 -5.15
CA PHE A 56 -12.69 4.24 -4.71
C PHE A 56 -12.87 4.19 -3.18
N GLY A 57 -11.91 4.70 -2.41
CA GLY A 57 -12.08 4.98 -0.99
C GLY A 57 -11.27 4.09 -0.05
N PRO A 58 -11.33 4.37 1.26
CA PRO A 58 -10.41 3.82 2.26
C PRO A 58 -10.46 2.30 2.37
N PHE A 59 -11.65 1.71 2.41
CA PHE A 59 -11.77 0.24 2.56
C PHE A 59 -11.26 -0.52 1.34
N ILE A 60 -11.60 -0.07 0.14
CA ILE A 60 -11.19 -0.74 -1.11
C ILE A 60 -9.67 -0.67 -1.26
N GLY A 61 -9.10 0.50 -0.99
CA GLY A 61 -7.66 0.72 -0.98
C GLY A 61 -6.94 -0.11 0.09
N GLY A 62 -7.34 0.03 1.35
CA GLY A 62 -6.69 -0.62 2.49
C GLY A 62 -6.80 -2.15 2.50
N VAL A 63 -8.00 -2.70 2.32
CA VAL A 63 -8.19 -4.17 2.31
C VAL A 63 -7.52 -4.80 1.10
N GLY A 64 -7.63 -4.16 -0.07
CA GLY A 64 -6.95 -4.64 -1.27
C GLY A 64 -5.42 -4.59 -1.11
N ALA A 65 -4.87 -3.54 -0.49
CA ALA A 65 -3.45 -3.46 -0.20
C ALA A 65 -2.99 -4.58 0.74
N ALA A 66 -3.72 -4.81 1.83
CA ALA A 66 -3.40 -5.85 2.81
C ALA A 66 -3.41 -7.25 2.19
N GLY A 67 -4.43 -7.59 1.41
CA GLY A 67 -4.47 -8.87 0.73
C GLY A 67 -3.42 -8.99 -0.38
N GLY A 68 -3.13 -7.92 -1.11
CA GLY A 68 -2.16 -7.94 -2.21
C GLY A 68 -0.75 -8.14 -1.70
N ILE A 69 -0.36 -7.46 -0.61
CA ILE A 69 0.93 -7.70 0.02
C ILE A 69 0.99 -9.09 0.64
N PHE A 70 -0.09 -9.58 1.25
CA PHE A 70 -0.15 -10.94 1.80
C PHE A 70 0.17 -12.00 0.74
N ILE A 71 -0.51 -11.93 -0.40
CA ILE A 71 -0.26 -12.85 -1.52
C ILE A 71 1.19 -12.75 -1.99
N ALA A 72 1.71 -11.53 -2.17
CA ALA A 72 3.08 -11.33 -2.59
C ALA A 72 4.11 -11.86 -1.57
N ASP A 73 3.87 -11.67 -0.28
CA ASP A 73 4.71 -12.13 0.82
C ASP A 73 4.76 -13.66 0.89
N LEU A 74 3.60 -14.33 0.80
CA LEU A 74 3.55 -15.80 0.73
C LEU A 74 4.34 -16.35 -0.47
N LEU A 75 4.29 -15.67 -1.61
CA LEU A 75 5.01 -16.09 -2.81
C LEU A 75 6.51 -15.74 -2.81
N THR A 76 6.93 -14.79 -1.97
CA THR A 76 8.33 -14.32 -1.96
C THR A 76 9.15 -14.88 -0.80
N HIS A 77 8.59 -14.92 0.41
CA HIS A 77 9.28 -15.43 1.59
C HIS A 77 8.47 -16.47 2.39
N GLY A 78 7.19 -16.68 2.09
CA GLY A 78 6.40 -17.80 2.60
C GLY A 78 5.93 -17.69 4.06
N ASP A 79 6.24 -16.59 4.75
CA ASP A 79 5.89 -16.42 6.17
C ASP A 79 4.57 -15.65 6.32
N ALA A 80 3.49 -16.42 6.48
CA ALA A 80 2.14 -15.89 6.64
C ALA A 80 1.98 -15.04 7.91
N LEU A 81 2.61 -15.43 9.02
CA LEU A 81 2.43 -14.76 10.31
C LEU A 81 3.17 -13.42 10.31
N LEU A 82 4.38 -13.37 9.75
CA LEU A 82 5.10 -12.13 9.53
C LEU A 82 4.31 -11.17 8.64
N SER A 83 3.77 -11.68 7.53
CA SER A 83 2.98 -10.86 6.63
C SER A 83 1.71 -10.34 7.30
N LEU A 84 0.95 -11.18 8.01
CA LEU A 84 -0.27 -10.74 8.70
C LEU A 84 0.02 -9.71 9.78
N SER A 85 1.09 -9.89 10.55
CA SER A 85 1.43 -9.01 11.67
C SER A 85 2.05 -7.68 11.24
N VAL A 86 2.86 -7.66 10.18
CA VAL A 86 3.63 -6.48 9.75
C VAL A 86 3.21 -5.98 8.36
N GLY A 87 3.25 -6.85 7.35
CA GLY A 87 2.96 -6.47 5.96
C GLY A 87 1.52 -5.98 5.76
N CYS A 88 0.54 -6.80 6.17
CA CYS A 88 -0.88 -6.53 6.04
C CYS A 88 -1.30 -5.33 6.88
N THR A 89 -0.85 -5.23 8.13
CA THR A 89 -1.21 -4.14 9.05
C THR A 89 -0.69 -2.80 8.56
N SER A 90 0.57 -2.74 8.11
CA SER A 90 1.16 -1.52 7.56
C SER A 90 0.47 -1.07 6.27
N ASN A 91 0.29 -1.98 5.31
CA ASN A 91 -0.36 -1.68 4.03
C ASN A 91 -1.82 -1.27 4.23
N PHE A 92 -2.58 -2.03 5.02
CA PHE A 92 -3.95 -1.65 5.37
C PHE A 92 -3.99 -0.23 5.92
N THR A 93 -3.17 0.06 6.92
CA THR A 93 -3.20 1.34 7.64
C THR A 93 -2.83 2.50 6.71
N ALA A 94 -1.74 2.39 5.96
CA ALA A 94 -1.29 3.43 5.04
C ALA A 94 -2.37 3.75 3.99
N PHE A 95 -2.83 2.73 3.27
CA PHE A 95 -3.74 2.95 2.15
C PHE A 95 -5.18 3.26 2.61
N PHE A 96 -5.59 2.78 3.77
CA PHE A 96 -6.85 3.20 4.39
C PHE A 96 -6.81 4.69 4.77
N ILE A 97 -5.75 5.15 5.46
CA ILE A 97 -5.60 6.56 5.83
C ILE A 97 -5.54 7.45 4.58
N LEU A 98 -4.76 7.05 3.56
CA LEU A 98 -4.69 7.76 2.30
C LEU A 98 -6.07 7.94 1.68
N GLY A 99 -6.84 6.85 1.58
CA GLY A 99 -8.20 6.88 1.02
C GLY A 99 -9.13 7.73 1.87
N TRP A 100 -9.07 7.62 3.19
CA TRP A 100 -9.90 8.41 4.11
C TRP A 100 -9.63 9.92 3.96
N LEU A 101 -8.37 10.29 3.79
CA LEU A 101 -7.98 11.68 3.62
C LEU A 101 -8.31 12.23 2.23
N THR A 102 -8.32 11.42 1.16
CA THR A 102 -8.38 11.91 -0.22
C THR A 102 -9.68 11.62 -0.96
N TYR A 103 -10.44 10.60 -0.55
CA TYR A 103 -11.66 10.17 -1.23
C TYR A 103 -12.71 11.28 -1.21
N ASN A 104 -13.21 11.64 -2.40
CA ASN A 104 -14.16 12.74 -2.65
C ASN A 104 -13.66 14.13 -2.23
N LYS A 105 -12.36 14.29 -1.98
CA LYS A 105 -11.75 15.55 -1.55
C LYS A 105 -10.44 15.82 -2.30
N TYR A 106 -10.28 15.20 -3.46
CA TYR A 106 -9.00 15.14 -4.16
C TYR A 106 -8.58 16.52 -4.67
N THR A 107 -7.42 16.97 -4.22
CA THR A 107 -6.61 17.97 -4.91
C THR A 107 -5.18 17.45 -4.94
N VAL A 108 -4.36 17.86 -5.92
CA VAL A 108 -2.97 17.40 -6.01
C VAL A 108 -2.22 17.70 -4.70
N LYS A 109 -2.35 18.92 -4.17
CA LYS A 109 -1.73 19.31 -2.89
C LYS A 109 -2.16 18.40 -1.74
N ARG A 110 -3.47 18.15 -1.59
CA ARG A 110 -4.00 17.29 -0.52
C ARG A 110 -3.52 15.85 -0.68
N TYR A 111 -3.49 15.35 -1.91
CA TYR A 111 -2.99 14.02 -2.23
C TYR A 111 -1.53 13.88 -1.83
N LEU A 112 -0.64 14.81 -2.25
CA LEU A 112 0.79 14.73 -1.93
C LEU A 112 1.03 14.71 -0.41
N LEU A 113 0.35 15.59 0.34
CA LEU A 113 0.44 15.60 1.81
C LEU A 113 -0.08 14.31 2.45
N SER A 114 -1.20 13.79 1.94
CA SER A 114 -1.82 12.57 2.47
C SER A 114 -1.01 11.33 2.14
N ALA A 115 -0.43 11.25 0.94
CA ALA A 115 0.44 10.15 0.51
C ALA A 115 1.71 10.10 1.36
N THR A 116 2.37 11.24 1.57
CA THR A 116 3.53 11.34 2.45
C THR A 116 3.18 10.93 3.89
N GLY A 117 2.12 11.53 4.47
CA GLY A 117 1.75 11.26 5.86
C GLY A 117 1.31 9.82 6.12
N SER A 118 0.50 9.25 5.23
CA SER A 118 0.05 7.86 5.37
C SER A 118 1.18 6.85 5.14
N LEU A 119 2.07 7.11 4.18
CA LEU A 119 3.24 6.25 3.95
C LEU A 119 4.22 6.32 5.12
N LEU A 120 4.42 7.49 5.74
CA LEU A 120 5.21 7.61 6.97
C LEU A 120 4.66 6.70 8.06
N ILE A 121 3.34 6.70 8.28
CA ILE A 121 2.68 5.84 9.26
C ILE A 121 2.87 4.36 8.91
N GLY A 122 2.61 3.96 7.66
CA GLY A 122 2.79 2.57 7.20
C GLY A 122 4.22 2.08 7.34
N SER A 123 5.19 2.90 6.91
CA SER A 123 6.63 2.60 7.05
C SER A 123 7.03 2.50 8.52
N GLY A 124 6.42 3.31 9.39
CA GLY A 124 6.62 3.25 10.83
C GLY A 124 6.17 1.91 11.43
N ILE A 125 5.02 1.41 10.98
CA ILE A 125 4.52 0.08 11.36
C ILE A 125 5.47 -1.01 10.88
N ILE A 126 6.05 -0.89 9.67
CA ILE A 126 7.05 -1.85 9.18
C ILE A 126 8.31 -1.84 10.06
N GLY A 127 8.89 -0.66 10.30
CA GLY A 127 10.12 -0.54 11.11
C GLY A 127 9.93 -1.08 12.53
N LEU A 128 8.86 -0.67 13.21
CA LEU A 128 8.55 -1.13 14.56
C LEU A 128 8.11 -2.60 14.59
N GLY A 129 7.30 -3.01 13.63
CA GLY A 129 6.79 -4.39 13.53
C GLY A 129 7.90 -5.40 13.32
N LEU A 130 8.86 -5.12 12.43
CA LEU A 130 10.02 -5.99 12.23
C LEU A 130 10.96 -5.99 13.44
N PHE A 131 11.16 -4.84 14.07
CA PHE A 131 11.92 -4.77 15.31
C PHE A 131 11.32 -5.70 16.38
N LEU A 132 10.02 -5.59 16.64
CA LEU A 132 9.32 -6.43 17.61
C LEU A 132 9.31 -7.91 17.19
N TRP A 133 9.13 -8.19 15.90
CA TRP A 133 9.17 -9.54 15.34
C TRP A 133 10.50 -10.23 15.68
N THR A 134 11.63 -9.58 15.37
CA THR A 134 12.96 -10.15 15.57
C THR A 134 13.34 -10.40 17.04
N GLN A 135 12.62 -9.82 18.00
CA GLN A 135 12.83 -10.13 19.42
C GLN A 135 12.33 -11.52 19.79
N LEU A 136 11.35 -12.03 19.03
CA LEU A 136 10.62 -13.27 19.36
C LEU A 136 10.80 -14.36 18.30
N PHE A 137 11.00 -13.97 17.04
CA PHE A 137 10.98 -14.86 15.88
C PHE A 137 12.19 -14.60 14.96
N THR A 138 12.52 -15.59 14.15
CA THR A 138 13.51 -15.45 13.07
C THR A 138 12.89 -14.78 11.86
N LEU A 139 13.71 -14.12 11.05
CA LEU A 139 13.29 -13.69 9.72
C LEU A 139 13.47 -14.84 8.71
N PRO A 140 12.62 -14.92 7.68
CA PRO A 140 12.73 -15.96 6.65
C PRO A 140 14.13 -15.98 6.03
N GLY A 141 14.77 -17.16 6.05
CA GLY A 141 16.11 -17.35 5.48
C GLY A 141 17.26 -16.71 6.28
N GLN A 142 17.01 -16.23 7.50
CA GLN A 142 18.01 -15.60 8.37
C GLN A 142 18.13 -16.33 9.71
N PRO A 143 19.32 -16.32 10.34
CA PRO A 143 19.47 -16.82 11.71
C PRO A 143 18.72 -15.91 12.71
N PHE A 144 18.47 -16.44 13.91
CA PHE A 144 17.91 -15.64 15.00
C PHE A 144 18.87 -14.52 15.39
N ALA A 145 18.44 -13.28 15.21
CA ALA A 145 19.21 -12.09 15.50
C ALA A 145 18.26 -10.94 15.87
N PRO A 146 18.05 -10.66 17.17
CA PRO A 146 17.25 -9.54 17.64
C PRO A 146 17.79 -8.22 17.09
N TRP A 147 16.94 -7.47 16.40
CA TRP A 147 17.33 -6.20 15.82
C TRP A 147 17.40 -5.09 16.85
N THR A 148 18.23 -4.09 16.59
CA THR A 148 18.33 -2.86 17.38
C THR A 148 17.35 -1.80 16.84
N TRP A 149 17.16 -0.72 17.59
CA TRP A 149 16.40 0.46 17.12
C TRP A 149 16.99 1.09 15.85
N VAL A 150 18.30 0.97 15.64
CA VAL A 150 18.96 1.45 14.41
C VAL A 150 18.47 0.67 13.20
N ALA A 151 18.32 -0.65 13.33
CA ALA A 151 17.72 -1.48 12.28
C ALA A 151 16.26 -1.06 12.03
N ALA A 152 15.46 -0.87 13.08
CA ALA A 152 14.08 -0.39 12.96
C ALA A 152 13.97 0.92 12.12
N LEU A 153 14.83 1.90 12.43
CA LEU A 153 14.90 3.18 11.71
C LEU A 153 15.43 3.02 10.27
N THR A 154 16.36 2.10 10.06
CA THR A 154 16.91 1.80 8.72
C THR A 154 15.81 1.27 7.81
N TYR A 155 15.01 0.33 8.29
CA TYR A 155 13.95 -0.31 7.53
C TYR A 155 12.71 0.56 7.35
N PHE A 156 12.39 1.38 8.36
CA PHE A 156 11.48 2.51 8.22
C PHE A 156 11.92 3.42 7.06
N GLY A 157 13.18 3.86 7.08
CA GLY A 157 13.74 4.76 6.07
C GLY A 157 13.77 4.13 4.68
N TRP A 158 14.20 2.88 4.58
CA TRP A 158 14.21 2.14 3.31
C TRP A 158 12.83 2.04 2.70
N THR A 159 11.82 1.60 3.47
CA THR A 159 10.44 1.48 2.99
C THR A 159 9.94 2.84 2.50
N PHE A 160 10.05 3.87 3.35
CA PHE A 160 9.56 5.19 3.01
C PHE A 160 10.24 5.78 1.77
N LEU A 161 11.58 5.79 1.75
CA LEU A 161 12.36 6.45 0.69
C LEU A 161 12.27 5.72 -0.64
N SER A 162 12.14 4.39 -0.63
CA SER A 162 12.02 3.61 -1.85
C SER A 162 10.64 3.71 -2.49
N GLU A 163 9.59 3.92 -1.69
CA GLU A 163 8.19 3.93 -2.17
C GLU A 163 7.68 5.35 -2.49
N ILE A 164 8.08 6.37 -1.71
CA ILE A 164 7.54 7.73 -1.85
C ILE A 164 7.69 8.34 -3.25
N PRO A 165 8.79 8.14 -4.03
CA PRO A 165 8.92 8.75 -5.35
C PRO A 165 7.81 8.29 -6.29
N PHE A 166 7.41 7.02 -6.21
CA PHE A 166 6.36 6.46 -7.05
C PHE A 166 4.99 7.02 -6.71
N LEU A 167 4.69 7.18 -5.42
CA LEU A 167 3.45 7.82 -4.99
C LEU A 167 3.36 9.27 -5.47
N LEU A 168 4.43 10.05 -5.32
CA LEU A 168 4.39 11.47 -5.67
C LEU A 168 4.39 11.73 -7.19
N ILE A 169 5.09 10.90 -7.97
CA ILE A 169 5.32 11.15 -9.40
C ILE A 169 4.31 10.39 -10.27
N ILE A 170 4.02 9.13 -9.96
CA ILE A 170 3.29 8.23 -10.87
C ILE A 170 1.78 8.25 -10.62
N VAL A 171 1.35 8.31 -9.36
CA VAL A 171 -0.07 8.20 -9.02
C VAL A 171 -0.91 9.40 -9.48
N PRO A 172 -0.47 10.68 -9.38
CA PRO A 172 -1.30 11.80 -9.86
C PRO A 172 -1.62 11.73 -11.37
N PRO A 173 -0.66 11.41 -12.27
CA PRO A 173 -0.96 11.13 -13.67
C PRO A 173 -1.95 9.99 -13.88
N ILE A 174 -1.81 8.87 -13.14
CA ILE A 174 -2.74 7.73 -13.23
C ILE A 174 -4.16 8.15 -12.83
N ILE A 175 -4.31 8.87 -11.72
CA ILE A 175 -5.63 9.38 -11.28
C ILE A 175 -6.27 10.23 -12.36
N LYS A 176 -5.51 11.14 -12.97
CA LYS A 176 -6.00 12.00 -14.06
C LYS A 176 -6.42 11.17 -15.27
N ALA A 177 -5.61 10.19 -15.67
CA ALA A 177 -5.91 9.30 -16.80
C ALA A 177 -7.17 8.48 -16.56
N VAL A 178 -7.35 7.89 -15.37
CA VAL A 178 -8.53 7.09 -15.03
C VAL A 178 -9.79 7.96 -14.98
N LYS A 179 -9.73 9.15 -14.37
CA LYS A 179 -10.86 10.10 -14.37
C LYS A 179 -11.26 10.50 -15.79
N HIS A 180 -10.29 10.71 -16.68
CA HIS A 180 -10.55 11.06 -18.07
C HIS A 180 -11.13 9.89 -18.88
N ALA A 181 -10.67 8.67 -18.63
CA ALA A 181 -11.17 7.46 -19.30
C ALA A 181 -12.58 7.06 -18.85
N LEU A 182 -13.01 7.48 -17.65
CA LEU A 182 -14.29 7.10 -17.05
C LEU A 182 -15.12 8.34 -16.63
N PRO A 183 -15.50 9.23 -17.56
CA PRO A 183 -16.16 10.51 -17.24
C PRO A 183 -17.57 10.34 -16.66
N GLY A 184 -18.27 9.24 -16.98
CA GLY A 184 -19.56 8.90 -16.36
C GLY A 184 -19.44 8.47 -14.90
N VAL A 185 -18.27 7.96 -14.48
CA VAL A 185 -18.01 7.56 -13.09
C VAL A 185 -17.44 8.73 -12.29
N PHE A 186 -16.53 9.50 -12.89
CA PHE A 186 -15.85 10.62 -12.24
C PHE A 186 -16.20 11.92 -12.96
N THR A 187 -17.09 12.73 -12.38
CA THR A 187 -17.43 14.04 -12.92
C THR A 187 -16.24 14.99 -12.80
N SER A 188 -16.09 15.89 -13.78
CA SER A 188 -14.97 16.84 -13.94
C SER A 188 -14.71 17.78 -12.76
N GLU A 189 -15.63 17.82 -11.79
CA GLU A 189 -15.58 18.68 -10.60
C GLU A 189 -15.22 17.95 -9.29
N SER A 190 -14.86 16.65 -9.34
CA SER A 190 -14.53 15.83 -8.15
C SER A 190 -13.06 15.46 -8.01
#